data_AF-A0A350G5L2-F1
#
_entry.id   AF-A0A350G5L2-F1
#
_cell.length_a   1.000
_cell.length_b   1.000
_cell.length_c   1.000
_cell.angle_alpha   90.00
_cell.angle_beta   90.00
_cell.angle_gamma   90.00
#
_symmetry.space_group_name_H-M   'P 1'
#
loop_
_entity.id
_entity.type
_entity.pdbx_description
1 polymer ?
#
loop_
_entity_poly.entity_id
_entity_poly.type
_entity_poly.pdbx_seq_one_letter_code
_entity_poly.pdbx_strand_id
1 'polypeptide(L)'
;FVGARARHPMKIRMKTGVKRDGTITANEMYALSDTGAYGCHALTVTGNTGHKAMALYVGDGEYRKAPNIRFYADVVYTNTPPAGAFRGYGVPQGYWPLDRHMEKIARALNLDPIDFRLKNAIRPGEYHPFSTAWNEGREPRPEIVHTVGLEQCVVQGKAAIGWDQKSTRRPY
;
A
#
# COMPACT_ATOMS: atom_id res chain seq x y z
N PHE A 1 -13.97 1.00 24.47
CA PHE A 1 -13.26 0.07 25.36
C PHE A 1 -12.06 0.80 25.96
N VAL A 2 -11.83 0.71 27.28
CA VAL A 2 -10.71 1.38 27.97
C VAL A 2 -9.66 0.41 28.54
N GLY A 3 -9.99 -0.89 28.65
CA GLY A 3 -9.09 -1.91 29.22
C GLY A 3 -8.34 -2.78 28.20
N ALA A 4 -8.48 -2.51 26.91
CA ALA A 4 -7.83 -3.28 25.84
C ALA A 4 -7.22 -2.35 24.80
N ARG A 5 -6.09 -2.77 24.21
CA ARG A 5 -5.45 -2.02 23.12
C ARG A 5 -6.30 -2.10 21.86
N ALA A 6 -6.50 -0.96 21.21
CA ALA A 6 -7.19 -0.87 19.93
C ALA A 6 -6.19 -0.72 18.78
N ARG A 7 -6.71 -0.81 17.55
CA ARG A 7 -5.95 -0.48 16.34
C ARG A 7 -5.54 1.01 16.37
N HIS A 8 -4.30 1.30 15.99
CA HIS A 8 -3.79 2.68 15.79
C HIS A 8 -4.66 3.44 14.77
N PRO A 9 -5.36 4.52 15.18
CA PRO A 9 -6.02 5.44 14.27
C PRO A 9 -4.96 6.19 13.43
N MET A 10 -5.21 6.34 12.13
CA MET A 10 -4.28 7.00 11.22
C MET A 10 -5.00 7.96 10.29
N LYS A 11 -4.38 9.12 10.04
CA LYS A 11 -4.71 9.99 8.90
C LYS A 11 -3.63 9.82 7.84
N ILE A 12 -4.03 9.44 6.64
CA ILE A 12 -3.09 9.14 5.55
C ILE A 12 -3.34 10.04 4.36
N ARG A 13 -2.26 10.60 3.82
CA ARG A 13 -2.25 11.37 2.57
C ARG A 13 -1.38 10.64 1.55
N MET A 14 -1.91 10.49 0.34
CA MET A 14 -1.23 9.89 -0.81
C MET A 14 -0.95 10.94 -1.88
N LYS A 15 0.18 10.82 -2.56
CA LYS A 15 0.51 11.59 -3.77
C LYS A 15 1.26 10.68 -4.75
N THR A 16 0.71 10.48 -5.94
CA THR A 16 1.30 9.59 -6.96
C THR A 16 1.47 10.34 -8.28
N GLY A 17 2.66 10.20 -8.90
CA GLY A 17 2.93 10.64 -10.26
C GLY A 17 2.63 9.51 -11.25
N VAL A 18 1.86 9.82 -12.30
CA VAL A 18 1.38 8.81 -13.26
C VAL A 18 1.40 9.38 -14.68
N LYS A 19 1.96 8.62 -15.62
CA LYS A 19 1.93 8.92 -17.07
C LYS A 19 0.53 8.66 -17.64
N ARG A 20 0.22 9.23 -18.82
CA ARG A 20 -1.08 9.03 -19.50
C ARG A 20 -1.37 7.56 -19.84
N ASP A 21 -0.33 6.76 -20.04
CA ASP A 21 -0.44 5.32 -20.30
C ASP A 21 -0.65 4.48 -19.02
N GLY A 22 -0.82 5.14 -17.86
CA GLY A 22 -1.00 4.48 -16.58
C GLY A 22 0.29 4.03 -15.88
N THR A 23 1.48 4.37 -16.40
CA THR A 23 2.74 4.05 -15.71
C THR A 23 2.93 4.93 -14.48
N ILE A 24 3.03 4.34 -13.29
CA ILE A 24 3.38 5.03 -12.05
C ILE A 24 4.87 5.37 -12.08
N THR A 25 5.19 6.64 -11.87
CA THR A 25 6.57 7.16 -11.90
C THR A 25 7.12 7.48 -10.52
N ALA A 26 6.23 7.84 -9.58
CA ALA A 26 6.57 8.10 -8.19
C ALA A 26 5.36 7.89 -7.28
N ASN A 27 5.59 7.49 -6.03
CA ASN A 27 4.52 7.28 -5.05
C ASN A 27 4.95 7.75 -3.64
N GLU A 28 4.14 8.60 -3.01
CA GLU A 28 4.36 9.11 -1.66
C GLU A 28 3.17 8.77 -0.75
N MET A 29 3.47 8.26 0.44
CA MET A 29 2.53 8.12 1.54
C MET A 29 3.04 8.88 2.77
N TYR A 30 2.20 9.76 3.29
CA TYR A 30 2.36 10.38 4.61
C TYR A 30 1.32 9.79 5.57
N ALA A 31 1.76 9.33 6.75
CA ALA A 31 0.87 8.81 7.79
C ALA A 31 1.05 9.57 9.11
N LEU A 32 -0.04 10.13 9.64
CA LEU A 32 -0.11 10.60 11.02
C LEU A 32 -0.80 9.53 11.86
N SER A 33 -0.06 8.90 12.78
CA SER A 33 -0.50 7.75 13.57
C SER A 33 -0.64 8.13 15.04
N ASP A 34 -1.82 7.88 15.61
CA ASP A 34 -2.09 8.12 17.03
C ASP A 34 -1.84 6.84 17.84
N THR A 35 -0.85 6.86 18.73
CA THR A 35 -0.51 5.70 19.59
C THR A 35 -1.21 5.73 20.95
N GLY A 36 -1.99 6.77 21.25
CA GLY A 36 -2.54 7.01 22.59
C GLY A 36 -1.44 7.38 23.60
N ALA A 37 -1.70 7.10 24.87
CA ALA A 37 -0.82 7.53 25.97
C ALA A 37 0.55 6.84 26.02
N TYR A 38 0.72 5.69 25.35
CA TYR A 38 1.98 4.92 25.36
C TYR A 38 2.34 4.41 23.96
N GLY A 39 3.64 4.29 23.68
CA GLY A 39 4.22 3.94 22.38
C GLY A 39 4.14 2.47 22.02
N CYS A 40 3.07 1.76 22.39
CA CYS A 40 2.99 0.32 22.19
C CYS A 40 2.88 -0.05 20.71
N HIS A 41 3.92 -0.72 20.19
CA HIS A 41 4.07 -1.03 18.75
C HIS A 41 3.94 0.20 17.83
N ALA A 42 4.22 1.40 18.35
CA ALA A 42 3.92 2.64 17.65
C ALA A 42 4.71 2.80 16.35
N LEU A 43 6.02 2.52 16.41
CA LEU A 43 6.90 2.56 15.23
C LEU A 43 6.70 1.35 14.32
N THR A 44 6.49 0.17 14.88
CA THR A 44 6.42 -1.07 14.09
C THR A 44 5.11 -1.20 13.31
N VAL A 45 3.96 -0.88 13.93
CA VAL A 45 2.66 -0.85 13.24
C VAL A 45 2.64 0.23 12.16
N THR A 46 3.16 1.42 12.46
CA THR A 46 3.22 2.52 11.48
C THR A 46 4.21 2.20 10.36
N GLY A 47 5.36 1.60 10.66
CA GLY A 47 6.31 1.11 9.66
C GLY A 47 5.69 0.12 8.68
N ASN A 48 4.95 -0.89 9.19
CA ASN A 48 4.28 -1.88 8.34
C ASN A 48 3.12 -1.30 7.50
N THR A 49 2.58 -0.14 7.89
CA THR A 49 1.57 0.58 7.09
C THR A 49 2.15 0.98 5.74
N GLY A 50 3.30 1.66 5.73
CA GLY A 50 3.99 2.07 4.50
C GLY A 50 4.70 0.91 3.83
N HIS A 51 5.49 0.14 4.59
CA HIS A 51 6.36 -0.91 4.08
C HIS A 51 5.60 -1.96 3.26
N LYS A 52 4.38 -2.32 3.66
CA LYS A 52 3.58 -3.33 2.94
C LYS A 52 2.73 -2.70 1.82
N ALA A 53 2.01 -1.62 2.10
CA ALA A 53 1.11 -1.01 1.12
C ALA A 53 1.87 -0.44 -0.08
N MET A 54 2.94 0.32 0.18
CA MET A 54 3.66 1.03 -0.87
C MET A 54 4.57 0.12 -1.71
N ALA A 55 4.86 -1.10 -1.24
CA ALA A 55 5.67 -2.07 -1.99
C ALA A 55 4.92 -2.77 -3.12
N LEU A 56 3.58 -2.71 -3.14
CA LEU A 56 2.79 -3.42 -4.14
C LEU A 56 2.93 -2.83 -5.54
N TYR A 57 2.92 -1.50 -5.66
CA TYR A 57 2.92 -0.79 -6.94
C TYR A 57 4.24 -0.06 -7.16
N VAL A 58 5.17 -0.71 -7.87
CA VAL A 58 6.54 -0.25 -8.10
C VAL A 58 6.72 0.50 -9.43
N GLY A 59 5.68 0.52 -10.27
CA GLY A 59 5.71 1.15 -11.59
C GLY A 59 5.93 0.16 -12.72
N ASP A 60 6.29 0.69 -13.90
CA ASP A 60 6.58 -0.12 -15.08
C ASP A 60 7.82 0.39 -15.82
N GLY A 61 8.44 -0.45 -16.64
CA GLY A 61 9.64 -0.12 -17.41
C GLY A 61 10.82 0.34 -16.56
N GLU A 62 11.32 1.55 -16.79
CA GLU A 62 12.44 2.14 -16.04
C GLU A 62 12.11 2.38 -14.56
N TYR A 63 10.87 2.77 -14.25
CA TYR A 63 10.45 3.05 -12.86
C TYR A 63 10.32 1.78 -12.03
N ARG A 64 10.01 0.64 -12.65
CA ARG A 64 10.03 -0.67 -12.01
C ARG A 64 11.44 -1.09 -11.59
N LYS A 65 12.46 -0.73 -12.39
CA LYS A 65 13.88 -1.04 -12.09
C LYS A 65 14.43 -0.15 -10.97
N ALA A 66 13.96 1.10 -10.90
CA ALA A 66 14.35 2.06 -9.87
C ALA A 66 13.11 2.82 -9.33
N PRO A 67 12.34 2.20 -8.42
CA PRO A 67 11.08 2.79 -7.94
C PRO A 67 11.30 4.05 -7.10
N ASN A 68 10.63 5.14 -7.47
CA ASN A 68 10.65 6.39 -6.70
C ASN A 68 9.55 6.37 -5.64
N ILE A 69 9.85 5.81 -4.47
CA ILE A 69 8.86 5.62 -3.41
C ILE A 69 9.31 6.33 -2.14
N ARG A 70 8.40 7.12 -1.54
CA ARG A 70 8.61 7.79 -0.25
C ARG A 70 7.53 7.41 0.74
N PHE A 71 7.94 6.95 1.91
CA PHE A 71 7.07 6.82 3.07
C PHE A 71 7.60 7.71 4.20
N TYR A 72 6.70 8.47 4.81
CA TYR A 72 7.02 9.25 6.00
C TYR A 72 5.86 9.13 6.98
N ALA A 73 6.18 9.12 8.27
CA ALA A 73 5.16 9.08 9.30
C ALA A 73 5.53 9.88 10.54
N ASP A 74 4.53 10.55 11.09
CA ASP A 74 4.54 11.10 12.43
C ASP A 74 3.74 10.17 13.35
N VAL A 75 4.34 9.78 14.47
CA VAL A 75 3.72 8.92 15.46
C VAL A 75 3.56 9.74 16.74
N VAL A 76 2.32 10.05 17.10
CA VAL A 76 2.01 11.02 18.15
C VAL A 76 1.42 10.36 19.39
N TYR A 77 1.82 10.87 20.54
CA TYR A 77 1.20 10.55 21.82
C TYR A 77 -0.02 11.44 22.05
N THR A 78 -1.10 10.86 22.54
CA THR A 78 -2.34 11.58 22.86
C THR A 78 -2.90 11.14 24.20
N ASN A 79 -3.85 11.89 24.76
CA ASN A 79 -4.53 11.54 26.02
C ASN A 79 -5.64 10.48 25.82
N THR A 80 -5.49 9.58 24.85
CA THR A 80 -6.44 8.48 24.58
C THR A 80 -5.89 7.13 25.06
N PRO A 81 -6.76 6.12 25.26
CA PRO A 81 -6.30 4.78 25.63
C PRO A 81 -5.23 4.25 24.66
N PRO A 82 -4.19 3.55 25.15
CA PRO A 82 -3.08 3.11 24.33
C PRO A 82 -3.53 2.23 23.16
N ALA A 83 -3.07 2.57 21.96
CA ALA A 83 -3.20 1.70 20.80
C ALA A 83 -2.16 0.57 20.84
N GLY A 84 -2.30 -0.41 19.95
CA GLY A 84 -1.36 -1.52 19.86
C GLY A 84 -1.55 -2.38 18.62
N ALA A 85 -0.91 -3.55 18.67
CA ALA A 85 -1.05 -4.56 17.64
C ALA A 85 -2.51 -5.01 17.51
N PHE A 86 -3.01 -5.06 16.28
CA PHE A 86 -4.33 -5.59 15.93
C PHE A 86 -4.21 -6.34 14.61
N ARG A 87 -5.11 -7.29 14.31
CA ARG A 87 -5.08 -8.11 13.08
C ARG A 87 -4.77 -7.27 11.83
N GLY A 88 -3.71 -7.67 11.12
CA GLY A 88 -3.16 -6.97 9.95
C GLY A 88 -2.01 -6.01 10.28
N TYR A 89 -1.85 -5.56 11.52
CA TYR A 89 -0.66 -4.86 12.02
C TYR A 89 -0.24 -3.66 11.14
N GLY A 90 -1.13 -2.68 10.99
CA GLY A 90 -0.91 -1.47 10.16
C GLY A 90 -1.26 -1.63 8.69
N VAL A 91 -1.17 -2.86 8.16
CA VAL A 91 -1.41 -3.14 6.73
C VAL A 91 -2.80 -2.67 6.25
N PRO A 92 -3.93 -2.93 6.96
CA PRO A 92 -5.23 -2.43 6.52
C PRO A 92 -5.30 -0.90 6.46
N GLN A 93 -4.62 -0.21 7.37
CA GLN A 93 -4.59 1.26 7.37
C GLN A 93 -3.88 1.81 6.13
N GLY A 94 -2.82 1.15 5.65
CA GLY A 94 -2.08 1.57 4.46
C GLY A 94 -2.78 1.21 3.14
N TYR A 95 -3.35 0.00 3.06
CA TYR A 95 -3.99 -0.49 1.83
C TYR A 95 -5.31 0.21 1.52
N TRP A 96 -6.12 0.56 2.52
CA TRP A 96 -7.39 1.26 2.29
C TRP A 96 -7.23 2.55 1.46
N PRO A 97 -6.40 3.54 1.88
CA PRO A 97 -6.20 4.75 1.08
C PRO A 97 -5.45 4.46 -0.23
N LEU A 98 -4.52 3.49 -0.26
CA LEU A 98 -3.82 3.10 -1.48
C LEU A 98 -4.82 2.64 -2.56
N ASP A 99 -5.69 1.68 -2.25
CA ASP A 99 -6.62 1.11 -3.21
C ASP A 99 -7.64 2.14 -3.70
N ARG A 100 -8.13 2.99 -2.79
CA ARG A 100 -8.99 4.13 -3.15
C ARG A 100 -8.26 5.15 -4.02
N HIS A 101 -6.97 5.38 -3.78
CA HIS A 101 -6.17 6.31 -4.56
C HIS A 101 -5.92 5.78 -5.98
N MET A 102 -5.51 4.52 -6.11
CA MET A 102 -5.33 3.86 -7.41
C MET A 102 -6.62 3.80 -8.21
N GLU A 103 -7.76 3.59 -7.55
CA GLU A 103 -9.08 3.63 -8.20
C GLU A 103 -9.38 5.01 -8.80
N LYS A 104 -9.11 6.08 -8.05
CA LYS A 104 -9.34 7.46 -8.53
C LYS A 104 -8.43 7.79 -9.72
N ILE A 105 -7.18 7.35 -9.68
CA ILE A 105 -6.22 7.55 -10.78
C ILE A 105 -6.70 6.84 -12.04
N ALA A 106 -6.99 5.53 -11.95
CA ALA A 106 -7.42 4.75 -13.11
C ALA A 106 -8.65 5.38 -13.77
N ARG A 107 -9.63 5.80 -12.97
CA ARG A 107 -10.84 6.49 -13.45
C ARG A 107 -10.54 7.83 -14.11
N ALA A 108 -9.67 8.64 -13.53
CA ALA A 108 -9.29 9.93 -14.10
C ALA A 108 -8.57 9.79 -15.45
N LEU A 109 -7.89 8.66 -15.68
CA LEU A 109 -7.22 8.34 -16.94
C LEU A 109 -8.05 7.46 -17.88
N ASN A 110 -9.30 7.13 -17.52
CA ASN A 110 -10.17 6.22 -18.25
C ASN A 110 -9.51 4.85 -18.57
N LEU A 111 -8.80 4.29 -17.59
CA LEU A 111 -8.17 2.97 -17.65
C LEU A 111 -8.99 1.95 -16.88
N ASP A 112 -8.96 0.68 -17.30
CA ASP A 112 -9.48 -0.40 -16.47
C ASP A 112 -8.68 -0.45 -15.14
N PRO A 113 -9.37 -0.42 -13.99
CA PRO A 113 -8.71 -0.34 -12.69
C PRO A 113 -7.88 -1.58 -12.35
N ILE A 114 -8.19 -2.75 -12.89
CA ILE A 114 -7.42 -3.97 -12.68
C ILE A 114 -6.17 -3.95 -13.55
N ASP A 115 -6.31 -3.62 -14.84
CA ASP A 115 -5.20 -3.57 -15.77
C ASP A 115 -4.17 -2.50 -15.36
N PHE A 116 -4.63 -1.33 -14.91
CA PHE A 116 -3.78 -0.28 -14.35
C PHE A 116 -2.97 -0.78 -13.14
N ARG A 117 -3.60 -1.52 -12.23
CA ARG A 117 -2.92 -2.05 -11.03
C ARG A 117 -1.93 -3.15 -11.37
N LEU A 118 -2.30 -4.11 -12.23
CA LEU A 118 -1.43 -5.20 -12.66
C LEU A 118 -0.21 -4.70 -13.43
N LYS A 119 -0.39 -3.68 -14.30
CA LYS A 119 0.72 -3.04 -15.02
C LYS A 119 1.83 -2.57 -14.07
N ASN A 120 1.44 -2.00 -12.93
CA ASN A 120 2.36 -1.40 -11.98
C ASN A 120 2.76 -2.32 -10.81
N ALA A 121 2.20 -3.53 -10.73
CA ALA A 121 2.45 -4.43 -9.62
C ALA A 121 3.87 -5.01 -9.64
N ILE A 122 4.41 -5.22 -8.44
CA ILE A 122 5.67 -5.94 -8.22
C ILE A 122 5.61 -7.37 -8.79
N ARG A 123 6.72 -7.87 -9.32
CA ARG A 123 6.85 -9.17 -9.98
C ARG A 123 7.91 -10.06 -9.31
N PRO A 124 7.86 -11.38 -9.56
CA PRO A 124 8.93 -12.29 -9.16
C PRO A 124 10.30 -11.83 -9.67
N GLY A 125 11.32 -11.97 -8.83
CA GLY A 125 12.70 -11.56 -9.11
C GLY A 125 13.00 -10.08 -8.79
N GLU A 126 12.00 -9.29 -8.42
CA GLU A 126 12.19 -7.89 -8.04
C GLU A 126 12.51 -7.75 -6.55
N TYR A 127 13.26 -6.71 -6.19
CA TYR A 127 13.49 -6.36 -4.79
C TYR A 127 12.23 -5.81 -4.15
N HIS A 128 12.00 -6.16 -2.88
CA HIS A 128 11.06 -5.41 -2.05
C HIS A 128 11.60 -3.98 -1.85
N PRO A 129 10.94 -2.94 -2.38
CA PRO A 129 11.56 -1.62 -2.53
C PRO A 129 11.95 -0.95 -1.21
N PHE A 130 11.30 -1.32 -0.10
CA PHE A 130 11.64 -0.79 1.22
C PHE A 130 12.73 -1.57 1.96
N SER A 131 12.95 -2.85 1.67
CA SER A 131 13.84 -3.67 2.49
C SER A 131 15.31 -3.26 2.34
N THR A 132 15.62 -2.54 1.26
CA THR A 132 16.92 -1.92 0.98
C THR A 132 17.22 -0.73 1.90
N ALA A 133 16.20 -0.09 2.48
CA ALA A 133 16.31 1.13 3.27
C ALA A 133 15.80 0.99 4.71
N TRP A 134 14.86 0.08 4.97
CA TRP A 134 14.28 -0.15 6.29
C TRP A 134 13.76 -1.57 6.44
N ASN A 135 14.06 -2.20 7.57
CA ASN A 135 13.48 -3.47 8.01
C ASN A 135 13.00 -3.34 9.47
N GLU A 136 11.88 -3.99 9.79
CA GLU A 136 11.28 -3.92 11.13
C GLU A 136 12.24 -4.49 12.19
N GLY A 137 12.84 -3.60 12.99
CA GLY A 137 13.70 -3.97 14.13
C GLY A 137 15.03 -4.63 13.75
N ARG A 138 15.47 -4.54 12.49
CA ARG A 138 16.71 -5.13 11.99
C ARG A 138 17.38 -4.20 11.00
N GLU A 139 18.68 -4.39 10.81
CA GLU A 139 19.42 -3.71 9.74
C GLU A 139 18.79 -3.99 8.37
N PRO A 140 18.69 -2.97 7.48
CA PRO A 140 18.19 -3.13 6.13
C PRO A 140 18.99 -4.19 5.37
N ARG A 141 18.26 -5.06 4.67
CA ARG A 141 18.81 -6.12 3.81
C ARG A 141 17.91 -6.24 2.58
N PRO A 142 18.44 -6.12 1.36
CA PRO A 142 17.67 -6.34 0.16
C PRO A 142 17.02 -7.72 0.16
N GLU A 143 15.70 -7.76 -0.01
CA GLU A 143 14.89 -8.97 -0.06
C GLU A 143 14.34 -9.12 -1.47
N ILE A 144 14.46 -10.31 -2.05
CA ILE A 144 13.94 -10.60 -3.39
C ILE A 144 12.58 -11.29 -3.23
N VAL A 145 11.58 -10.78 -3.96
CA VAL A 145 10.28 -11.45 -4.06
C VAL A 145 10.42 -12.61 -5.04
N HIS A 146 10.54 -13.83 -4.55
CA HIS A 146 10.77 -15.00 -5.42
C HIS A 146 9.51 -15.47 -6.15
N THR A 147 8.34 -15.31 -5.55
CA THR A 147 7.06 -15.76 -6.12
C THR A 147 5.97 -14.74 -5.84
N VAL A 148 5.03 -14.61 -6.79
CA VAL A 148 3.88 -13.71 -6.70
C VAL A 148 2.68 -14.42 -7.30
N GLY A 149 1.66 -14.68 -6.48
CA GLY A 149 0.39 -15.30 -6.90
C GLY A 149 -0.69 -14.29 -7.31
N LEU A 150 -0.36 -12.99 -7.33
CA LEU A 150 -1.33 -11.90 -7.47
C LEU A 150 -2.12 -11.99 -8.77
N GLU A 151 -1.42 -12.17 -9.90
CA GLU A 151 -2.05 -12.21 -11.22
C GLU A 151 -3.01 -13.41 -11.33
N GLN A 152 -2.60 -14.58 -10.83
CA GLN A 152 -3.44 -15.78 -10.81
C GLN A 152 -4.70 -15.55 -9.95
N CYS A 153 -4.55 -14.94 -8.77
CA CYS A 153 -5.68 -14.59 -7.90
C CYS A 153 -6.63 -13.59 -8.59
N VAL A 154 -6.09 -12.61 -9.31
CA VAL A 154 -6.89 -11.62 -10.04
C VAL A 154 -7.66 -12.28 -11.18
N VAL A 155 -7.02 -13.16 -11.96
CA VAL A 155 -7.70 -13.90 -13.05
C VAL A 155 -8.88 -14.72 -12.50
N GLN A 156 -8.65 -15.48 -11.43
CA GLN A 156 -9.71 -16.27 -10.79
C GLN A 156 -10.82 -15.37 -10.23
N GLY A 157 -10.47 -14.27 -9.58
CA GLY A 157 -11.42 -13.30 -9.03
C GLY A 157 -12.27 -12.64 -10.12
N LYS A 158 -11.66 -12.19 -11.22
CA LYS A 158 -12.34 -11.61 -12.38
C LYS A 158 -13.38 -12.57 -12.95
N ALA A 159 -13.00 -13.82 -13.14
CA ALA A 159 -13.88 -14.87 -13.65
C ALA A 159 -15.06 -15.12 -12.70
N ALA A 160 -14.79 -15.30 -11.39
CA ALA A 160 -15.80 -15.61 -10.40
C ALA A 160 -16.90 -14.53 -10.26
N ILE A 161 -16.55 -13.25 -10.47
CA ILE A 161 -17.50 -12.14 -10.34
C ILE A 161 -18.04 -11.63 -11.69
N GLY A 162 -17.64 -12.25 -12.81
CA GLY A 162 -17.98 -11.79 -14.15
C GLY A 162 -17.53 -10.35 -14.43
N TRP A 163 -16.30 -9.98 -14.03
CA TRP A 163 -15.81 -8.59 -14.10
C TRP A 163 -15.93 -7.98 -15.50
N ASP A 164 -15.45 -8.71 -16.52
CA ASP A 164 -15.39 -8.19 -17.89
C ASP A 164 -16.78 -7.95 -18.50
N GLN A 165 -17.80 -8.66 -18.01
CA GLN A 165 -19.20 -8.46 -18.40
C GLN A 165 -19.83 -7.22 -17.75
N LYS A 166 -19.27 -6.76 -16.62
CA LYS A 166 -19.74 -5.56 -15.90
C LYS A 166 -19.12 -4.29 -16.47
N SER A 167 -17.90 -4.38 -17.00
CA SER A 167 -17.16 -3.26 -17.58
C SER A 167 -17.90 -2.61 -18.77
N THR A 168 -18.62 -3.41 -19.57
CA THR A 168 -19.39 -2.93 -20.73
C THR A 168 -20.74 -2.28 -20.40
N ARG A 169 -21.21 -2.35 -19.14
CA ARG A 169 -22.58 -1.94 -18.75
C ARG A 169 -22.66 -0.65 -17.93
N ARG A 170 -21.53 -0.01 -17.62
CA ARG A 170 -21.52 1.26 -16.89
C ARG A 170 -20.92 2.37 -17.77
N PRO A 171 -21.74 3.23 -18.39
CA PRO A 171 -21.22 4.53 -18.79
C PRO A 171 -20.74 5.22 -17.51
N TYR A 172 -19.48 5.65 -17.50
CA TYR A 172 -18.92 6.45 -16.43
C TYR A 172 -19.13 7.93 -16.70
#